data_AF-A0AB36ZLA5-F1
#
_entry.id   AF-A0AB36ZLA5-F1
#
_cell.length_a   1.000
_cell.length_b   1.000
_cell.length_c   1.000
_cell.angle_alpha   90.00
_cell.angle_beta   90.00
_cell.angle_gamma   90.00
#
_symmetry.space_group_name_H-M   'P 1'
#
loop_
_entity.id
_entity.type
_entity.pdbx_description
1 polymer ?
#
loop_
_entity_poly.entity_id
_entity_poly.type
_entity_poly.pdbx_seq_one_letter_code
_entity_poly.pdbx_strand_id
1 'polypeptide(L)'
;MSLTTRDVTTVVPTLGRPALARALQSVRGQTGAGGRTVVVLDDPSRENHVRSLLEDEVLLVTAGRTGGANARSTGARAAETSYVAFLDDDDWWEPEKLARQVKALSESSADLCYTATYFHESGDGVRRLPTRELAAGQSVASYLVARPSLKHGTGYIQTSSLLASRRLLDEHPWDPSMKKHQDWDLVARWAAADARMTYVPLALVHVQQGSAASISKTADWRASAAWLARHGDALDSRAYGDFVATQMLRGALSARDPRGVAASVAELSRRRPHVAAMIVGLHGLVEK
;
A
#
# COMPACT_ATOMS: atom_id res chain seq x y z
N MET A 1 -28.94 5.95 3.06
CA MET A 1 -28.52 6.84 1.96
C MET A 1 -27.58 6.05 1.06
N SER A 2 -27.65 6.21 -0.26
CA SER A 2 -26.67 5.62 -1.18
C SER A 2 -25.35 6.37 -1.02
N LEU A 3 -24.23 5.66 -0.83
CA LEU A 3 -22.92 6.32 -0.78
C LEU A 3 -22.63 6.95 -2.13
N THR A 4 -21.96 8.09 -2.11
CA THR A 4 -21.50 8.83 -3.28
C THR A 4 -20.03 9.20 -3.12
N THR A 5 -19.41 9.68 -4.19
CA THR A 5 -18.05 10.24 -4.17
C THR A 5 -17.90 11.46 -3.25
N ARG A 6 -19.00 12.13 -2.87
CA ARG A 6 -19.00 13.22 -1.86
C ARG A 6 -18.76 12.72 -0.44
N ASP A 7 -19.02 11.44 -0.19
CA ASP A 7 -18.79 10.77 1.09
C ASP A 7 -17.34 10.27 1.25
N VAL A 8 -16.45 10.67 0.35
CA VAL A 8 -15.03 10.27 0.33
C VAL A 8 -14.13 11.49 0.50
N THR A 9 -13.18 11.42 1.42
CA THR A 9 -12.04 12.34 1.49
C THR A 9 -10.82 11.67 0.87
N THR A 10 -10.17 12.33 -0.08
CA THR A 10 -8.90 11.88 -0.63
C THR A 10 -7.74 12.46 0.16
N VAL A 11 -6.83 11.62 0.64
CA VAL A 11 -5.61 12.03 1.35
C VAL A 11 -4.41 11.81 0.45
N VAL A 12 -3.66 12.90 0.19
CA VAL A 12 -2.47 12.90 -0.66
C VAL A 12 -1.24 13.26 0.19
N PRO A 13 -0.49 12.29 0.73
CA PRO A 13 0.79 12.57 1.39
C PRO A 13 1.85 12.98 0.35
N THR A 14 2.61 14.04 0.63
CA THR A 14 3.63 14.54 -0.30
C THR A 14 4.86 15.12 0.39
N LEU A 15 5.99 15.06 -0.31
CA LEU A 15 7.20 15.83 0.00
C LEU A 15 7.36 17.06 -0.93
N GLY A 16 6.30 17.45 -1.65
CA GLY A 16 6.34 18.50 -2.66
C GLY A 16 7.09 18.08 -3.92
N ARG A 17 6.91 16.82 -4.36
CA ARG A 17 7.55 16.31 -5.59
C ARG A 17 6.84 16.87 -6.83
N PRO A 18 7.54 17.01 -7.98
CA PRO A 18 6.92 17.45 -9.22
C PRO A 18 5.72 16.58 -9.67
N ALA A 19 5.74 15.29 -9.34
CA ALA A 19 4.66 14.36 -9.69
C ALA A 19 3.31 14.69 -9.01
N LEU A 20 3.33 15.47 -7.92
CA LEU A 20 2.12 15.88 -7.18
C LEU A 20 1.08 16.54 -8.09
N ALA A 21 1.51 17.35 -9.07
CA ALA A 21 0.61 18.00 -10.01
C ALA A 21 -0.26 17.00 -10.78
N ARG A 22 0.33 15.88 -11.25
CA ARG A 22 -0.39 14.81 -11.93
C ARG A 22 -1.30 14.04 -10.98
N ALA A 23 -0.83 13.78 -9.75
CA ALA A 23 -1.65 13.12 -8.73
C ALA A 23 -2.92 13.94 -8.45
N LEU A 24 -2.80 15.24 -8.17
CA LEU A 24 -3.92 16.14 -7.94
C LEU A 24 -4.85 16.25 -9.14
N GLN A 25 -4.31 16.37 -10.35
CA GLN A 25 -5.11 16.36 -11.58
C GLN A 25 -5.97 15.09 -11.70
N SER A 26 -5.43 13.92 -11.33
CA SER A 26 -6.18 12.66 -11.37
C SER A 26 -7.30 12.58 -10.31
N VAL A 27 -7.13 13.26 -9.18
CA VAL A 27 -8.17 13.40 -8.14
C VAL A 27 -9.27 14.34 -8.61
N ARG A 28 -8.90 15.51 -9.15
CA ARG A 28 -9.85 16.49 -9.73
C ARG A 28 -10.65 15.89 -10.89
N GLY A 29 -10.05 14.99 -11.66
CA GLY A 29 -10.67 14.30 -12.79
C GLY A 29 -11.61 13.13 -12.42
N GLN A 30 -11.86 12.87 -11.13
CA GLN A 30 -12.74 11.75 -10.74
C GLN A 30 -14.20 11.98 -11.16
N THR A 31 -14.82 10.93 -11.69
CA THR A 31 -16.23 10.92 -12.08
C THR A 31 -17.12 11.17 -10.87
N GLY A 32 -17.97 12.19 -10.95
CA GLY A 32 -18.82 12.61 -9.83
C GLY A 32 -18.07 13.39 -8.76
N ALA A 33 -16.97 14.07 -9.10
CA ALA A 33 -16.19 14.91 -8.20
C ALA A 33 -17.06 15.71 -7.19
N GLY A 34 -16.64 15.70 -5.93
CA GLY A 34 -17.36 16.40 -4.86
C GLY A 34 -16.98 16.01 -3.42
N GLY A 35 -16.08 15.04 -3.25
CA GLY A 35 -15.41 14.79 -1.98
C GLY A 35 -14.29 15.81 -1.74
N ARG A 36 -13.87 16.00 -0.48
CA ARG A 36 -12.74 16.89 -0.13
C ARG A 36 -11.41 16.21 -0.43
N THR A 37 -10.41 16.99 -0.83
CA THR A 37 -9.02 16.51 -0.94
C THR A 37 -8.17 17.20 0.11
N VAL A 38 -7.40 16.41 0.86
CA VAL A 38 -6.47 16.85 1.90
C VAL A 38 -5.05 16.49 1.45
N VAL A 39 -4.24 17.51 1.19
CA VAL A 39 -2.82 17.37 0.88
C VAL A 39 -2.03 17.50 2.17
N VAL A 40 -1.19 16.51 2.47
CA VAL A 40 -0.35 16.51 3.67
C VAL A 40 1.11 16.62 3.27
N LEU A 41 1.69 17.81 3.50
CA LEU A 41 3.07 18.12 3.18
C LEU A 41 4.00 17.77 4.36
N ASP A 42 4.91 16.84 4.14
CA ASP A 42 5.92 16.38 5.12
C ASP A 42 7.31 17.00 4.89
N ASP A 43 7.35 18.16 4.23
CA ASP A 43 8.53 19.01 4.04
C ASP A 43 8.13 20.49 4.01
N PRO A 44 8.15 21.21 5.16
CA PRO A 44 7.76 22.62 5.24
C PRO A 44 8.52 23.54 4.27
N SER A 45 9.75 23.19 3.89
CA SER A 45 10.55 24.00 2.96
C SER A 45 9.94 24.09 1.56
N ARG A 46 9.01 23.18 1.22
CA ARG A 46 8.33 23.11 -0.07
C ARG A 46 6.93 23.74 -0.05
N GLU A 47 6.51 24.36 1.05
CA GLU A 47 5.13 24.84 1.23
C GLU A 47 4.68 25.79 0.12
N ASN A 48 5.48 26.80 -0.23
CA ASN A 48 5.12 27.75 -1.29
C ASN A 48 4.92 27.07 -2.64
N HIS A 49 5.76 26.08 -2.97
CA HIS A 49 5.61 25.30 -4.19
C HIS A 49 4.32 24.49 -4.16
N VAL A 50 4.04 23.78 -3.06
CA VAL A 50 2.83 22.98 -2.94
C VAL A 50 1.58 23.86 -3.00
N ARG A 51 1.54 24.99 -2.30
CA ARG A 51 0.44 25.97 -2.36
C ARG A 51 0.15 26.44 -3.79
N SER A 52 1.19 26.62 -4.61
CA SER A 52 1.01 27.02 -6.01
C SER A 52 0.35 25.97 -6.91
N LEU A 53 0.27 24.71 -6.46
CA LEU A 53 -0.37 23.60 -7.19
C LEU A 53 -1.81 23.34 -6.75
N LEU A 54 -2.23 23.90 -5.60
CA LEU A 54 -3.56 23.67 -5.04
C LEU A 54 -4.58 24.62 -5.69
N GLU A 55 -5.81 24.14 -5.82
CA GLU A 55 -6.97 24.92 -6.24
C GLU A 55 -7.89 25.11 -5.03
N ASP A 56 -8.60 24.05 -4.65
CA ASP A 56 -9.56 24.02 -3.54
C ASP A 56 -9.15 23.05 -2.42
N GLU A 57 -8.01 22.36 -2.57
CA GLU A 57 -7.56 21.36 -1.61
C GLU A 57 -7.10 21.96 -0.28
N VAL A 58 -7.36 21.23 0.80
CA VAL A 58 -6.87 21.60 2.14
C VAL A 58 -5.41 21.20 2.27
N LEU A 59 -4.54 22.14 2.58
CA LEU A 59 -3.13 21.88 2.89
C LEU A 59 -2.90 21.75 4.39
N LEU A 60 -2.36 20.60 4.81
CA LEU A 60 -1.79 20.40 6.13
C LEU A 60 -0.27 20.28 6.01
N VAL A 61 0.48 21.01 6.83
CA VAL A 61 1.95 20.99 6.84
C VAL A 61 2.40 20.38 8.17
N THR A 62 3.17 19.30 8.12
CA THR A 62 3.73 18.67 9.32
C THR A 62 5.00 19.41 9.78
N ALA A 63 5.63 18.98 10.88
CA ALA A 63 6.96 19.46 11.27
C ALA A 63 8.10 18.99 10.32
N GLY A 64 7.78 18.17 9.31
CA GLY A 64 8.72 17.58 8.37
C GLY A 64 9.32 16.24 8.83
N ARG A 65 9.67 15.39 7.86
CA ARG A 65 10.34 14.08 8.08
C ARG A 65 9.59 13.14 9.04
N THR A 66 8.27 13.24 9.10
CA THR A 66 7.42 12.39 9.95
C THR A 66 7.08 11.04 9.29
N GLY A 67 7.24 10.95 7.96
CA GLY A 67 7.06 9.73 7.19
C GLY A 67 5.63 9.49 6.70
N GLY A 68 5.49 8.61 5.70
CA GLY A 68 4.23 8.40 4.98
C GLY A 68 3.07 7.93 5.86
N ALA A 69 3.30 7.03 6.82
CA ALA A 69 2.25 6.58 7.75
C ALA A 69 1.69 7.73 8.60
N ASN A 70 2.57 8.62 9.09
CA ASN A 70 2.14 9.78 9.87
C ASN A 70 1.41 10.81 9.00
N ALA A 71 1.89 11.07 7.78
CA ALA A 71 1.23 11.95 6.83
C ALA A 71 -0.17 11.44 6.47
N ARG A 72 -0.32 10.15 6.14
CA ARG A 72 -1.63 9.52 5.87
C ARG A 72 -2.56 9.56 7.08
N SER A 73 -2.04 9.33 8.28
CA SER A 73 -2.84 9.43 9.52
C SER A 73 -3.29 10.86 9.80
N THR A 74 -2.42 11.83 9.58
CA THR A 74 -2.74 13.26 9.73
C THR A 74 -3.87 13.67 8.80
N GLY A 75 -3.78 13.27 7.52
CA GLY A 75 -4.85 13.54 6.55
C GLY A 75 -6.14 12.80 6.86
N ALA A 76 -6.07 11.52 7.28
CA ALA A 76 -7.24 10.74 7.64
C ALA A 76 -7.99 11.32 8.85
N ARG A 77 -7.28 11.83 9.86
CA ARG A 77 -7.89 12.50 11.02
C ARG A 77 -8.57 13.82 10.67
N ALA A 78 -8.11 14.49 9.61
CA ALA A 78 -8.74 15.70 9.09
C ALA A 78 -9.92 15.41 8.16
N ALA A 79 -10.20 14.15 7.84
CA ALA A 79 -11.29 13.78 6.96
C ALA A 79 -12.66 13.97 7.65
N GLU A 80 -13.50 14.79 7.04
CA GLU A 80 -14.86 15.05 7.55
C GLU A 80 -15.90 14.07 7.00
N THR A 81 -15.53 13.22 6.04
CA THR A 81 -16.41 12.26 5.38
C THR A 81 -16.34 10.84 5.98
N SER A 82 -17.31 10.00 5.62
CA SER A 82 -17.43 8.63 6.16
C SER A 82 -16.38 7.65 5.64
N TYR A 83 -15.77 7.94 4.48
CA TYR A 83 -14.74 7.12 3.86
C TYR A 83 -13.52 7.93 3.46
N VAL A 84 -12.35 7.30 3.49
CA VAL A 84 -11.07 7.92 3.15
C VAL A 84 -10.38 7.08 2.08
N ALA A 85 -9.98 7.72 0.99
CA ALA A 85 -9.08 7.17 -0.02
C ALA A 85 -7.69 7.77 0.14
N PHE A 86 -6.66 7.04 -0.28
CA PHE A 86 -5.27 7.50 -0.24
C PHE A 86 -4.68 7.53 -1.64
N LEU A 87 -3.86 8.52 -1.96
CA LEU A 87 -3.10 8.57 -3.21
C LEU A 87 -1.67 9.06 -2.92
N ASP A 88 -0.67 8.20 -3.11
CA ASP A 88 0.73 8.61 -3.02
C ASP A 88 1.07 9.62 -4.15
N ASP A 89 1.93 10.62 -3.87
CA ASP A 89 2.15 11.78 -4.76
C ASP A 89 2.86 11.47 -6.09
N ASP A 90 3.37 10.25 -6.28
CA ASP A 90 3.96 9.75 -7.52
C ASP A 90 3.03 8.82 -8.33
N ASP A 91 1.86 8.50 -7.80
CA ASP A 91 0.83 7.67 -8.42
C ASP A 91 -0.26 8.52 -9.11
N TRP A 92 -1.16 7.87 -9.86
CA TRP A 92 -2.37 8.51 -10.38
C TRP A 92 -3.52 7.53 -10.54
N TRP A 93 -4.74 8.04 -10.59
CA TRP A 93 -5.96 7.25 -10.73
C TRP A 93 -6.59 7.35 -12.12
N GLU A 94 -7.32 6.29 -12.49
CA GLU A 94 -8.28 6.35 -13.59
C GLU A 94 -9.53 7.14 -13.16
N PRO A 95 -10.23 7.85 -14.07
CA PRO A 95 -11.34 8.74 -13.73
C PRO A 95 -12.49 8.09 -12.98
N GLU A 96 -12.75 6.79 -13.17
CA GLU A 96 -13.90 6.10 -12.57
C GLU A 96 -13.58 5.43 -11.23
N LYS A 97 -12.33 5.52 -10.71
CA LYS A 97 -11.91 4.79 -9.49
C LYS A 97 -12.88 4.98 -8.34
N LEU A 98 -13.09 6.21 -7.88
CA LEU A 98 -13.91 6.47 -6.69
C LEU A 98 -15.37 6.07 -6.92
N ALA A 99 -15.94 6.38 -8.10
CA ALA A 99 -17.30 6.02 -8.44
C ALA A 99 -17.53 4.49 -8.41
N ARG A 100 -16.56 3.71 -8.91
CA ARG A 100 -16.63 2.24 -8.89
C ARG A 100 -16.51 1.68 -7.47
N GLN A 101 -15.59 2.20 -6.66
CA GLN A 101 -15.40 1.71 -5.29
C GLN A 101 -16.58 2.06 -4.37
N VAL A 102 -17.11 3.28 -4.48
CA VAL A 102 -18.31 3.71 -3.72
C VAL A 102 -19.53 2.85 -4.06
N LYS A 103 -19.72 2.53 -5.35
CA LYS A 103 -20.77 1.61 -5.79
C LYS A 103 -20.58 0.23 -5.15
N ALA A 104 -19.37 -0.33 -5.22
CA ALA A 104 -19.07 -1.63 -4.63
C ALA A 104 -19.28 -1.67 -3.11
N LEU A 105 -18.89 -0.62 -2.39
CA LEU A 105 -19.14 -0.48 -0.95
C LEU A 105 -20.64 -0.43 -0.63
N SER A 106 -21.41 0.33 -1.41
CA SER A 106 -22.87 0.42 -1.24
C SER A 106 -23.57 -0.92 -1.44
N GLU A 107 -23.12 -1.71 -2.42
CA GLU A 107 -23.73 -3.00 -2.77
C GLU A 107 -23.32 -4.14 -1.82
N SER A 108 -22.15 -4.05 -1.17
CA SER A 108 -21.60 -5.12 -0.33
C SER A 108 -21.66 -4.84 1.17
N SER A 109 -21.98 -3.61 1.58
CA SER A 109 -21.85 -3.16 2.98
C SER A 109 -20.45 -3.41 3.57
N ALA A 110 -19.41 -3.44 2.73
CA ALA A 110 -18.03 -3.63 3.15
C ALA A 110 -17.48 -2.39 3.88
N ASP A 111 -16.52 -2.61 4.78
CA ASP A 111 -15.84 -1.55 5.52
C ASP A 111 -14.67 -0.95 4.72
N LEU A 112 -14.12 -1.72 3.76
CA LEU A 112 -13.08 -1.26 2.84
C LEU A 112 -13.24 -1.84 1.42
N CYS A 113 -12.69 -1.13 0.46
CA CYS A 113 -12.60 -1.51 -0.94
C CYS A 113 -11.19 -1.26 -1.49
N TYR A 114 -10.74 -2.14 -2.38
CA TYR A 114 -9.54 -1.93 -3.16
C TYR A 114 -9.76 -2.27 -4.65
N THR A 115 -8.86 -1.81 -5.50
CA THR A 115 -8.88 -2.07 -6.95
C THR A 115 -7.61 -2.78 -7.38
N ALA A 116 -7.57 -3.26 -8.62
CA ALA A 116 -6.30 -3.60 -9.24
C ALA A 116 -5.51 -2.32 -9.57
N THR A 117 -4.23 -2.51 -9.86
CA THR A 117 -3.24 -1.47 -10.05
C THR A 117 -2.28 -1.88 -11.17
N TYR A 118 -1.99 -0.93 -12.06
CA TYR A 118 -0.89 -1.00 -13.01
C TYR A 118 0.40 -0.53 -12.34
N PHE A 119 1.44 -1.35 -12.40
CA PHE A 119 2.78 -1.03 -11.95
C PHE A 119 3.66 -0.79 -13.16
N HIS A 120 4.17 0.43 -13.26
CA HIS A 120 5.10 0.85 -14.31
C HIS A 120 6.52 0.55 -13.85
N GLU A 121 7.18 -0.40 -14.50
CA GLU A 121 8.55 -0.83 -14.16
C GLU A 121 9.60 0.04 -14.88
N SER A 122 10.88 -0.16 -14.56
CA SER A 122 11.97 0.46 -15.33
C SER A 122 12.13 -0.30 -16.65
N GLY A 123 11.83 0.36 -17.77
CA GLY A 123 11.59 -0.27 -19.08
C GLY A 123 10.09 -0.34 -19.38
N ASP A 124 9.67 -0.49 -20.64
CA ASP A 124 8.26 -0.36 -21.07
C ASP A 124 7.27 -1.42 -20.51
N GLY A 125 7.66 -2.15 -19.47
CA GLY A 125 6.85 -3.17 -18.81
C GLY A 125 5.79 -2.54 -17.89
N VAL A 126 4.53 -2.90 -18.14
CA VAL A 126 3.41 -2.62 -17.23
C VAL A 126 2.87 -3.94 -16.67
N ARG A 127 2.77 -4.01 -15.34
CA ARG A 127 2.25 -5.18 -14.62
C ARG A 127 0.93 -4.85 -13.94
N ARG A 128 -0.07 -5.73 -14.05
CA ARG A 128 -1.33 -5.62 -13.32
C ARG A 128 -1.33 -6.53 -12.09
N LEU A 129 -1.55 -5.96 -10.89
CA LEU A 129 -1.80 -6.71 -9.66
C LEU A 129 -3.09 -6.24 -8.97
N PRO A 130 -3.76 -7.10 -8.21
CA PRO A 130 -3.48 -8.53 -8.07
C PRO A 130 -3.84 -9.30 -9.36
N THR A 131 -3.22 -10.47 -9.56
CA THR A 131 -3.54 -11.37 -10.69
C THR A 131 -4.70 -12.31 -10.39
N ARG A 132 -5.13 -12.37 -9.13
CA ARG A 132 -6.29 -13.14 -8.67
C ARG A 132 -6.99 -12.44 -7.52
N GLU A 133 -8.23 -12.83 -7.30
CA GLU A 133 -9.01 -12.38 -6.16
C GLU A 133 -8.58 -13.09 -4.87
N LEU A 134 -8.90 -12.46 -3.74
CA LEU A 134 -8.82 -13.11 -2.44
C LEU A 134 -9.86 -14.24 -2.41
N ALA A 135 -9.44 -15.46 -2.12
CA ALA A 135 -10.38 -16.57 -2.02
C ALA A 135 -11.18 -16.50 -0.70
N ALA A 136 -12.42 -16.97 -0.71
CA ALA A 136 -13.25 -17.03 0.50
C ALA A 136 -12.54 -17.82 1.62
N GLY A 137 -12.49 -17.25 2.83
CA GLY A 137 -11.81 -17.84 3.99
C GLY A 137 -10.27 -17.82 3.91
N GLN A 138 -9.68 -17.27 2.84
CA GLN A 138 -8.23 -17.13 2.76
C GLN A 138 -7.75 -15.99 3.67
N SER A 139 -6.66 -16.22 4.39
CA SER A 139 -5.96 -15.15 5.11
C SER A 139 -5.51 -14.04 4.16
N VAL A 140 -5.84 -12.80 4.51
CA VAL A 140 -5.36 -11.60 3.80
C VAL A 140 -3.83 -11.50 3.86
N ALA A 141 -3.23 -11.80 5.02
CA ALA A 141 -1.78 -11.82 5.16
C ALA A 141 -1.15 -12.82 4.17
N SER A 142 -1.70 -14.05 4.09
CA SER A 142 -1.24 -15.05 3.11
C SER A 142 -1.41 -14.58 1.67
N TYR A 143 -2.54 -13.95 1.36
CA TYR A 143 -2.85 -13.43 0.03
C TYR A 143 -1.81 -12.42 -0.45
N LEU A 144 -1.40 -11.49 0.41
CA LEU A 144 -0.45 -10.44 0.07
C LEU A 144 0.95 -10.96 -0.26
N VAL A 145 1.39 -12.03 0.42
CA VAL A 145 2.79 -12.46 0.39
C VAL A 145 3.05 -13.70 -0.46
N ALA A 146 2.01 -14.47 -0.81
CA ALA A 146 2.13 -15.72 -1.54
C ALA A 146 2.77 -15.52 -2.93
N ARG A 147 3.76 -16.36 -3.23
CA ARG A 147 4.50 -16.37 -4.50
C ARG A 147 4.54 -17.77 -5.11
N PRO A 148 3.49 -18.16 -5.86
CA PRO A 148 3.45 -19.46 -6.53
C PRO A 148 4.29 -19.52 -7.82
N SER A 149 4.91 -18.41 -8.27
CA SER A 149 5.67 -18.39 -9.53
C SER A 149 6.88 -17.44 -9.50
N LEU A 150 7.81 -17.64 -10.44
CA LEU A 150 9.02 -16.82 -10.57
C LEU A 150 8.73 -15.40 -10.99
N LYS A 151 7.66 -15.20 -11.78
CA LYS A 151 7.29 -13.87 -12.28
C LYS A 151 6.96 -12.96 -11.09
N HIS A 152 5.79 -13.13 -10.48
CA HIS A 152 5.33 -12.21 -9.42
C HIS A 152 4.53 -12.92 -8.34
N GLY A 153 4.36 -12.24 -7.20
CA GLY A 153 3.28 -12.55 -6.26
C GLY A 153 1.92 -12.40 -6.93
N THR A 154 0.89 -13.04 -6.38
CA THR A 154 -0.44 -13.11 -7.03
C THR A 154 -1.48 -12.21 -6.38
N GLY A 155 -1.40 -12.01 -5.07
CA GLY A 155 -2.17 -11.00 -4.35
C GLY A 155 -1.36 -9.71 -4.16
N TYR A 156 -2.08 -8.61 -4.00
CA TYR A 156 -1.50 -7.31 -3.70
C TYR A 156 -2.62 -6.34 -3.31
N ILE A 157 -2.38 -5.53 -2.29
CA ILE A 157 -3.21 -4.38 -1.93
C ILE A 157 -2.21 -3.28 -1.56
N GLN A 158 -2.34 -2.12 -2.21
CA GLN A 158 -1.42 -1.00 -2.04
C GLN A 158 -2.19 0.26 -1.69
N THR A 159 -1.51 1.17 -0.98
CA THR A 159 -2.08 2.41 -0.47
C THR A 159 -3.01 3.12 -1.45
N SER A 160 -2.53 3.40 -2.66
CA SER A 160 -3.25 4.18 -3.66
C SER A 160 -4.50 3.48 -4.21
N SER A 161 -4.67 2.17 -3.99
CA SER A 161 -5.89 1.45 -4.37
C SER A 161 -6.96 1.42 -3.28
N LEU A 162 -6.62 1.77 -2.04
CA LEU A 162 -7.54 1.69 -0.89
C LEU A 162 -8.60 2.79 -0.88
N LEU A 163 -9.80 2.41 -0.47
CA LEU A 163 -10.88 3.25 0.05
C LEU A 163 -11.42 2.55 1.30
N ALA A 164 -11.31 3.17 2.48
CA ALA A 164 -11.70 2.55 3.74
C ALA A 164 -12.61 3.46 4.56
N SER A 165 -13.49 2.88 5.38
CA SER A 165 -14.30 3.67 6.31
C SER A 165 -13.42 4.42 7.30
N ARG A 166 -13.83 5.64 7.66
CA ARG A 166 -13.16 6.43 8.69
C ARG A 166 -13.11 5.70 10.03
N ARG A 167 -14.18 4.96 10.37
CA ARG A 167 -14.26 4.10 11.56
C ARG A 167 -13.07 3.13 11.66
N LEU A 168 -12.76 2.41 10.59
CA LEU A 168 -11.60 1.50 10.58
C LEU A 168 -10.26 2.21 10.76
N LEU A 169 -10.13 3.42 10.22
CA LEU A 169 -8.91 4.23 10.36
C LEU A 169 -8.77 4.80 11.78
N ASP A 170 -9.87 5.10 12.46
CA ASP A 170 -9.87 5.56 13.84
C ASP A 170 -9.55 4.41 14.82
N GLU A 171 -10.17 3.24 14.62
CA GLU A 171 -9.98 2.06 15.46
C GLU A 171 -8.61 1.40 15.24
N HIS A 172 -8.14 1.39 13.99
CA HIS A 172 -6.92 0.69 13.58
C HIS A 172 -6.07 1.56 12.63
N PRO A 173 -5.50 2.68 13.11
CA PRO A 173 -4.78 3.64 12.29
C PRO A 173 -3.49 3.08 11.67
N TRP A 174 -2.85 3.86 10.80
CA TRP A 174 -1.50 3.55 10.35
C TRP A 174 -0.54 3.52 11.54
N ASP A 175 0.37 2.55 11.56
CA ASP A 175 1.41 2.46 12.59
C ASP A 175 2.68 3.20 12.12
N PRO A 176 3.04 4.33 12.73
CA PRO A 176 4.23 5.10 12.34
C PRO A 176 5.55 4.37 12.66
N SER A 177 5.54 3.36 13.54
CA SER A 177 6.72 2.54 13.81
C SER A 177 7.02 1.54 12.69
N MET A 178 6.02 1.22 11.87
CA MET A 178 6.16 0.29 10.75
C MET A 178 6.85 0.98 9.56
N LYS A 179 8.13 0.69 9.34
CA LYS A 179 8.94 1.35 8.30
C LYS A 179 8.68 0.84 6.89
N LYS A 180 8.23 -0.41 6.75
CA LYS A 180 8.01 -1.10 5.47
C LYS A 180 6.72 -1.92 5.57
N HIS A 181 6.08 -2.20 4.43
CA HIS A 181 4.84 -2.99 4.38
C HIS A 181 3.70 -2.35 5.17
N GLN A 182 3.63 -1.01 5.19
CA GLN A 182 2.64 -0.25 5.98
C GLN A 182 1.20 -0.55 5.54
N ASP A 183 0.98 -0.62 4.22
CA ASP A 183 -0.28 -1.01 3.61
C ASP A 183 -0.65 -2.46 3.96
N TRP A 184 0.30 -3.39 3.85
CA TRP A 184 0.10 -4.79 4.22
C TRP A 184 -0.21 -4.97 5.71
N ASP A 185 0.50 -4.26 6.58
CA ASP A 185 0.23 -4.21 8.03
C ASP A 185 -1.20 -3.71 8.29
N LEU A 186 -1.59 -2.61 7.65
CA LEU A 186 -2.90 -2.00 7.84
C LEU A 186 -4.03 -2.96 7.45
N VAL A 187 -3.99 -3.52 6.24
CA VAL A 187 -5.06 -4.41 5.76
C VAL A 187 -5.06 -5.76 6.49
N ALA A 188 -3.90 -6.26 6.94
CA ALA A 188 -3.84 -7.46 7.77
C ALA A 188 -4.45 -7.22 9.15
N ARG A 189 -4.21 -6.06 9.77
CA ARG A 189 -4.87 -5.67 11.03
C ARG A 189 -6.38 -5.49 10.87
N TRP A 190 -6.82 -4.85 9.80
CA TRP A 190 -8.26 -4.74 9.52
C TRP A 190 -8.91 -6.11 9.32
N ALA A 191 -8.27 -7.00 8.57
CA ALA A 191 -8.76 -8.36 8.39
C ALA A 191 -8.82 -9.15 9.72
N ALA A 192 -7.83 -8.97 10.61
CA ALA A 192 -7.82 -9.59 11.93
C ALA A 192 -8.88 -8.99 12.89
N ALA A 193 -9.39 -7.80 12.58
CA ALA A 193 -10.51 -7.16 13.27
C ALA A 193 -11.86 -7.42 12.56
N ASP A 194 -11.93 -8.48 11.74
CA ASP A 194 -13.12 -8.91 11.00
C ASP A 194 -13.71 -7.85 10.06
N ALA A 195 -12.88 -6.90 9.59
CA ALA A 195 -13.31 -5.89 8.62
C ALA A 195 -13.72 -6.55 7.29
N ARG A 196 -14.90 -6.18 6.78
CA ARG A 196 -15.38 -6.69 5.50
C ARG A 196 -14.72 -5.95 4.35
N MET A 197 -14.16 -6.71 3.42
CA MET A 197 -13.48 -6.16 2.26
C MET A 197 -14.20 -6.52 0.97
N THR A 198 -14.27 -5.56 0.03
CA THR A 198 -14.70 -5.80 -1.34
C THR A 198 -13.60 -5.41 -2.34
N TYR A 199 -13.64 -6.01 -3.52
CA TYR A 199 -12.64 -5.83 -4.57
C TYR A 199 -13.31 -5.43 -5.88
N VAL A 200 -12.79 -4.38 -6.51
CA VAL A 200 -13.17 -4.00 -7.87
C VAL A 200 -12.11 -4.55 -8.84
N PRO A 201 -12.44 -5.53 -9.72
CA PRO A 201 -11.47 -6.22 -10.57
C PRO A 201 -11.00 -5.40 -11.79
N LEU A 202 -11.02 -4.07 -11.68
CA LEU A 202 -10.52 -3.14 -12.68
C LEU A 202 -9.21 -2.52 -12.18
N ALA A 203 -8.26 -2.37 -13.10
CA ALA A 203 -7.02 -1.65 -12.80
C ALA A 203 -7.29 -0.15 -12.93
N LEU A 204 -7.46 0.52 -11.79
CA LEU A 204 -7.91 1.93 -11.70
C LEU A 204 -6.86 2.84 -11.05
N VAL A 205 -5.65 2.31 -10.86
CA VAL A 205 -4.52 3.00 -10.22
C VAL A 205 -3.27 2.69 -11.01
N HIS A 206 -2.42 3.68 -11.17
CA HIS A 206 -1.11 3.56 -11.78
C HIS A 206 -0.05 3.92 -10.75
N VAL A 207 0.86 2.98 -10.51
CA VAL A 207 1.97 3.12 -9.57
C VAL A 207 3.28 3.20 -10.33
N GLN A 208 4.04 4.26 -10.08
CA GLN A 208 5.38 4.41 -10.64
C GLN A 208 6.39 3.66 -9.78
N GLN A 209 6.93 2.53 -10.26
CA GLN A 209 7.98 1.82 -9.51
C GLN A 209 9.34 2.48 -9.72
N GLY A 210 10.13 2.51 -8.64
CA GLY A 210 11.53 2.96 -8.71
C GLY A 210 11.73 4.47 -8.65
N SER A 211 10.77 5.25 -8.14
CA SER A 211 11.03 6.63 -7.76
C SER A 211 12.19 6.71 -6.76
N ALA A 212 13.00 7.78 -6.83
CA ALA A 212 14.25 7.91 -6.07
C ALA A 212 14.08 7.82 -4.54
N ALA A 213 12.85 7.96 -4.04
CA ALA A 213 12.49 7.87 -2.63
C ALA A 213 11.65 6.61 -2.28
N SER A 214 11.58 5.62 -3.17
CA SER A 214 10.81 4.38 -2.93
C SER A 214 11.44 3.55 -1.81
N ILE A 215 10.70 3.40 -0.71
CA ILE A 215 11.12 2.62 0.47
C ILE A 215 11.19 1.11 0.16
N SER A 216 10.43 0.65 -0.84
CA SER A 216 10.30 -0.77 -1.21
C SER A 216 11.65 -1.46 -1.53
N LYS A 217 12.61 -0.71 -2.09
CA LYS A 217 13.93 -1.22 -2.53
C LYS A 217 15.01 -1.20 -1.44
N THR A 218 14.70 -0.74 -0.23
CA THR A 218 15.68 -0.76 0.88
C THR A 218 15.97 -2.21 1.30
N ALA A 219 17.26 -2.54 1.44
CA ALA A 219 17.77 -3.83 1.89
C ALA A 219 17.62 -4.04 3.41
N ASP A 220 16.54 -3.52 4.01
CA ASP A 220 16.27 -3.66 5.44
C ASP A 220 15.41 -4.91 5.70
N TRP A 221 16.08 -6.04 5.96
CA TRP A 221 15.42 -7.28 6.35
C TRP A 221 14.76 -7.20 7.73
N ARG A 222 15.19 -6.28 8.61
CA ARG A 222 14.64 -6.15 9.98
C ARG A 222 13.25 -5.56 9.97
N ALA A 223 12.98 -4.61 9.07
CA ALA A 223 11.62 -4.10 8.87
C ALA A 223 10.66 -5.22 8.42
N SER A 224 11.12 -6.10 7.52
CA SER A 224 10.35 -7.30 7.12
C SER A 224 10.17 -8.28 8.28
N ALA A 225 11.21 -8.50 9.09
CA ALA A 225 11.13 -9.36 10.27
C ALA A 225 10.14 -8.81 11.32
N ALA A 226 10.07 -7.50 11.51
CA ALA A 226 9.09 -6.87 12.39
C ALA A 226 7.64 -7.08 11.90
N TRP A 227 7.42 -6.99 10.59
CA TRP A 227 6.12 -7.33 10.01
C TRP A 227 5.77 -8.82 10.22
N LEU A 228 6.73 -9.72 9.99
CA LEU A 228 6.53 -11.16 10.22
C LEU A 228 6.24 -11.49 11.68
N ALA A 229 6.93 -10.85 12.63
CA ALA A 229 6.70 -11.06 14.06
C ALA A 229 5.28 -10.67 14.48
N ARG A 230 4.66 -9.71 13.77
CA ARG A 230 3.29 -9.27 14.04
C ARG A 230 2.23 -10.13 13.35
N HIS A 231 2.48 -10.53 12.10
CA HIS A 231 1.47 -11.14 11.22
C HIS A 231 1.70 -12.62 10.91
N GLY A 232 2.79 -13.21 11.41
CA GLY A 232 3.23 -14.56 11.06
C GLY A 232 2.25 -15.67 11.43
N ASP A 233 1.46 -15.48 12.48
CA ASP A 233 0.42 -16.44 12.90
C ASP A 233 -0.79 -16.45 11.97
N ALA A 234 -1.04 -15.34 11.25
CA ALA A 234 -2.07 -15.26 10.24
C ALA A 234 -1.64 -15.87 8.90
N LEU A 235 -0.36 -16.23 8.73
CA LEU A 235 0.16 -16.82 7.49
C LEU A 235 0.03 -18.34 7.50
N ASP A 236 -0.47 -18.89 6.40
CA ASP A 236 -0.27 -20.30 6.11
C ASP A 236 1.23 -20.62 5.96
N SER A 237 1.58 -21.89 6.16
CA SER A 237 2.98 -22.33 6.19
C SER A 237 3.76 -21.98 4.92
N ARG A 238 3.11 -22.02 3.75
CA ARG A 238 3.77 -21.73 2.48
C ARG A 238 3.97 -20.23 2.29
N ALA A 239 2.94 -19.42 2.52
CA ALA A 239 3.01 -17.98 2.44
C ALA A 239 4.01 -17.39 3.44
N TYR A 240 4.10 -17.97 4.65
CA TYR A 240 5.15 -17.64 5.62
C TYR A 240 6.54 -17.85 5.04
N GLY A 241 6.81 -19.05 4.50
CA GLY A 241 8.09 -19.35 3.86
C GLY A 241 8.38 -18.39 2.70
N ASP A 242 7.38 -18.11 1.85
CA ASP A 242 7.51 -17.20 0.70
C ASP A 242 7.92 -15.78 1.13
N PHE A 243 7.31 -15.28 2.21
CA PHE A 243 7.66 -13.99 2.79
C PHE A 243 9.10 -13.98 3.31
N VAL A 244 9.48 -14.99 4.10
CA VAL A 244 10.85 -15.09 4.64
C VAL A 244 11.86 -15.13 3.49
N ALA A 245 11.63 -15.94 2.46
CA ALA A 245 12.54 -16.03 1.32
C ALA A 245 12.64 -14.70 0.55
N THR A 246 11.50 -14.09 0.20
CA THR A 246 11.47 -12.95 -0.72
C THR A 246 11.72 -11.60 -0.06
N GLN A 247 11.47 -11.47 1.24
CA GLN A 247 11.57 -10.19 1.97
C GLN A 247 12.69 -10.17 3.00
N MET A 248 12.91 -11.27 3.72
CA MET A 248 13.98 -11.34 4.74
C MET A 248 15.30 -11.83 4.14
N LEU A 249 15.31 -13.02 3.55
CA LEU A 249 16.53 -13.63 2.99
C LEU A 249 17.11 -12.75 1.88
N ARG A 250 16.28 -12.33 0.92
CA ARG A 250 16.71 -11.41 -0.14
C ARG A 250 17.34 -10.15 0.43
N GLY A 251 16.62 -9.45 1.32
CA GLY A 251 17.09 -8.20 1.91
C GLY A 251 18.39 -8.40 2.71
N ALA A 252 18.52 -9.49 3.45
CA ALA A 252 19.73 -9.81 4.21
C ALA A 252 20.93 -10.12 3.30
N LEU A 253 20.69 -10.81 2.18
CA LEU A 253 21.73 -11.08 1.18
C LEU A 253 22.17 -9.79 0.47
N SER A 254 21.24 -8.94 0.03
CA SER A 254 21.56 -7.65 -0.59
C SER A 254 22.32 -6.73 0.38
N ALA A 255 21.97 -6.75 1.66
CA ALA A 255 22.67 -6.01 2.72
C ALA A 255 23.98 -6.67 3.18
N ARG A 256 24.28 -7.89 2.72
CA ARG A 256 25.41 -8.72 3.19
C ARG A 256 25.46 -8.88 4.72
N ASP A 257 24.29 -9.01 5.35
CA ASP A 257 24.15 -9.15 6.80
C ASP A 257 24.01 -10.64 7.19
N PRO A 258 25.07 -11.28 7.73
CA PRO A 258 25.05 -12.70 8.06
C PRO A 258 24.02 -13.03 9.15
N ARG A 259 23.68 -12.07 10.03
CA ARG A 259 22.65 -12.28 11.06
C ARG A 259 21.27 -12.41 10.43
N GLY A 260 20.98 -11.60 9.42
CA GLY A 260 19.73 -11.69 8.66
C GLY A 260 19.61 -12.97 7.85
N VAL A 261 20.72 -13.43 7.27
CA VAL A 261 20.78 -14.73 6.56
C VAL A 261 20.50 -15.86 7.54
N ALA A 262 21.21 -15.92 8.67
CA ALA A 262 21.01 -16.95 9.69
C ALA A 262 19.56 -16.96 10.23
N ALA A 263 19.00 -15.80 10.54
CA ALA A 263 17.61 -15.67 10.97
C ALA A 263 16.63 -16.20 9.91
N SER A 264 16.85 -15.85 8.64
CA SER A 264 16.00 -16.33 7.54
C SER A 264 16.09 -17.83 7.35
N VAL A 265 17.31 -18.41 7.41
CA VAL A 265 17.51 -19.87 7.31
C VAL A 265 16.82 -20.61 8.46
N ALA A 266 16.90 -20.08 9.68
CA ALA A 266 16.22 -20.68 10.83
C ALA A 266 14.71 -20.76 10.62
N GLU A 267 14.10 -19.68 10.12
CA GLU A 267 12.66 -19.66 9.80
C GLU A 267 12.29 -20.61 8.65
N LEU A 268 13.09 -20.61 7.57
CA LEU A 268 12.86 -21.48 6.40
C LEU A 268 13.04 -22.97 6.71
N SER A 269 13.81 -23.33 7.73
CA SER A 269 13.95 -24.71 8.19
C SER A 269 12.64 -25.28 8.74
N ARG A 270 11.75 -24.41 9.25
CA ARG A 270 10.47 -24.78 9.85
C ARG A 270 9.31 -24.72 8.85
N ARG A 271 9.33 -23.74 7.93
CA ARG A 271 8.24 -23.46 7.00
C ARG A 271 8.79 -23.30 5.59
N ARG A 272 8.48 -24.28 4.72
CA ARG A 272 9.07 -24.36 3.38
C ARG A 272 8.36 -23.43 2.38
N PRO A 273 9.08 -22.52 1.72
CA PRO A 273 8.55 -21.69 0.64
C PRO A 273 8.28 -22.49 -0.63
N HIS A 274 7.64 -21.82 -1.58
CA HIS A 274 7.68 -22.21 -2.98
C HIS A 274 9.10 -22.07 -3.57
N VAL A 275 9.48 -22.96 -4.49
CA VAL A 275 10.81 -22.94 -5.15
C VAL A 275 11.06 -21.59 -5.82
N ALA A 276 10.04 -21.02 -6.44
CA ALA A 276 10.14 -19.70 -7.04
C ALA A 276 10.49 -18.59 -6.02
N ALA A 277 9.91 -18.64 -4.81
CA ALA A 277 10.21 -17.69 -3.77
C ALA A 277 11.66 -17.83 -3.27
N MET A 278 12.18 -19.06 -3.19
CA MET A 278 13.60 -19.29 -2.88
C MET A 278 14.53 -18.71 -3.94
N ILE A 279 14.24 -18.92 -5.22
CA ILE A 279 15.06 -18.37 -6.32
C ILE A 279 15.08 -16.83 -6.24
N VAL A 280 13.92 -16.20 -6.04
CA VAL A 280 13.84 -14.75 -5.83
C VAL A 280 14.60 -14.32 -4.57
N GLY A 281 14.55 -15.11 -3.50
CA GLY A 281 15.34 -14.89 -2.30
C GLY A 281 16.84 -14.79 -2.59
N LEU A 282 17.36 -15.74 -3.36
CA LEU A 282 18.78 -15.82 -3.71
C LEU A 282 19.25 -14.71 -4.67
N HIS A 283 18.34 -14.07 -5.43
CA HIS A 283 18.71 -12.92 -6.27
C HIS A 283 19.31 -11.76 -5.48
N GLY A 284 19.09 -11.67 -4.17
CA GLY A 284 19.74 -10.66 -3.32
C GLY A 284 21.28 -10.74 -3.34
N LEU A 285 21.87 -11.87 -3.74
CA LEU A 285 23.32 -12.00 -3.96
C LEU A 285 23.85 -11.19 -5.15
N VAL A 286 22.97 -10.87 -6.11
CA VAL A 286 23.31 -10.24 -7.40
C VAL A 286 22.89 -8.77 -7.44
N GLU A 287 22.05 -8.32 -6.49
CA GLU A 287 21.73 -6.91 -6.30
C GLU A 287 22.99 -6.15 -5.83
N LYS A 288 23.38 -5.13 -6.59
CA LYS A 288 24.51 -4.23 -6.25
C LYS A 288 24.03 -3.04 -5.43
#